data_AF-A0A7C8Z1F9-F1
#
_entry.id   AF-A0A7C8Z1F9-F1
#
_cell.length_a   1.000
_cell.length_b   1.000
_cell.length_c   1.000
_cell.angle_alpha   90.00
_cell.angle_beta   90.00
_cell.angle_gamma   90.00
#
_symmetry.space_group_name_H-M   'P 1'
#
loop_
_entity.id
_entity.type
_entity.pdbx_description
1 polymer ?
#
loop_
_entity_poly.entity_id
_entity_poly.type
_entity_poly.pdbx_seq_one_letter_code
_entity_poly.pdbx_strand_id
1 'polypeptide(L)'
;KKRVEDVMPIATGHEREELEAELEGKDILEINYPVGPFGTKENPAIVKSYYDKRIVGCPGGEEEDEHDVVWFWLKKDEPHECPVCGQYFKLEVVGPGGDPEGGHGDDDHH
;
A
#
# COMPACT_ATOMS: atom_id res chain seq x y z
N LYS A 1 -18.31 -17.24 18.16
CA LYS A 1 -17.54 -16.06 17.71
C LYS A 1 -18.45 -14.85 17.93
N LYS A 2 -17.95 -13.75 18.49
CA LYS A 2 -18.72 -12.50 18.66
C LYS A 2 -19.03 -11.95 17.27
N ARG A 3 -20.24 -11.42 17.04
CA ARG A 3 -20.65 -10.82 15.76
C ARG A 3 -20.80 -9.31 15.90
N VAL A 4 -20.82 -8.59 14.79
CA VAL A 4 -21.05 -7.13 14.80
C VAL A 4 -22.38 -6.79 15.44
N GLU A 5 -23.43 -7.60 15.21
CA GLU A 5 -24.75 -7.34 15.79
C GLU A 5 -24.76 -7.40 17.33
N ASP A 6 -23.77 -8.06 17.95
CA ASP A 6 -23.62 -8.14 19.41
C ASP A 6 -22.91 -6.89 19.99
N VAL A 7 -22.33 -6.02 19.13
CA VAL A 7 -21.62 -4.78 19.50
C VAL A 7 -22.37 -3.55 19.03
N MET A 8 -22.75 -3.52 17.75
CA MET A 8 -23.48 -2.44 17.09
C MET A 8 -24.55 -3.04 16.17
N PRO A 9 -25.79 -3.28 16.67
CA PRO A 9 -26.84 -3.99 15.95
C PRO A 9 -27.27 -3.39 14.61
N ILE A 10 -27.04 -2.09 14.43
CA ILE A 10 -27.49 -1.33 13.25
C ILE A 10 -26.33 -0.92 12.33
N ALA A 11 -25.10 -1.39 12.59
CA ALA A 11 -23.95 -1.08 11.74
C ALA A 11 -24.15 -1.63 10.33
N THR A 12 -23.83 -0.80 9.32
CA THR A 12 -23.92 -1.15 7.90
C THR A 12 -22.78 -0.50 7.11
N GLY A 13 -22.57 -0.91 5.86
CA GLY A 13 -21.53 -0.34 5.00
C GLY A 13 -20.13 -0.45 5.63
N HIS A 14 -19.32 0.59 5.46
CA HIS A 14 -17.93 0.62 5.95
C HIS A 14 -17.79 0.45 7.46
N GLU A 15 -18.75 0.95 8.26
CA GLU A 15 -18.74 0.73 9.71
C GLU A 15 -18.84 -0.76 10.05
N ARG A 16 -19.70 -1.50 9.33
CA ARG A 16 -19.84 -2.95 9.53
C ARG A 16 -18.57 -3.68 9.08
N GLU A 17 -18.00 -3.31 7.94
CA GLU A 17 -16.77 -3.93 7.39
C GLU A 17 -15.59 -3.80 8.37
N GLU A 18 -15.39 -2.61 8.93
CA GLU A 18 -14.34 -2.34 9.93
C GLU A 18 -14.55 -3.18 11.20
N LEU A 19 -15.77 -3.16 11.76
CA LEU A 19 -16.10 -3.92 12.98
C LEU A 19 -15.99 -5.44 12.76
N GLU A 20 -16.37 -5.94 11.59
CA GLU A 20 -16.20 -7.37 11.25
C GLU A 20 -14.71 -7.74 11.28
N ALA A 21 -13.85 -6.95 10.63
CA ALA A 21 -12.41 -7.22 10.60
C ALA A 21 -11.75 -7.15 11.98
N GLU A 22 -12.08 -6.13 12.78
CA GLU A 22 -11.58 -5.98 14.15
C GLU A 22 -11.95 -7.18 15.03
N LEU A 23 -13.20 -7.68 14.93
CA LEU A 23 -13.64 -8.87 15.67
C LEU A 23 -12.92 -10.15 15.22
N GLU A 24 -12.36 -10.17 14.01
CA GLU A 24 -11.49 -11.23 13.52
C GLU A 24 -10.00 -11.02 13.83
N GLY A 25 -9.64 -9.88 14.43
CA GLY A 25 -8.26 -9.49 14.69
C GLY A 25 -7.48 -9.15 13.42
N LYS A 26 -8.16 -8.66 12.38
CA LYS A 26 -7.57 -8.25 11.10
C LYS A 26 -7.59 -6.73 10.98
N ASP A 27 -6.52 -6.15 10.45
CA ASP A 27 -6.48 -4.78 9.97
C ASP A 27 -6.77 -4.77 8.46
N ILE A 28 -7.88 -4.17 8.04
CA ILE A 28 -8.29 -4.11 6.63
C ILE A 28 -7.31 -3.30 5.77
N LEU A 29 -6.51 -2.42 6.40
CA LEU A 29 -5.54 -1.55 5.74
C LEU A 29 -4.09 -1.98 6.01
N GLU A 30 -3.84 -3.22 6.44
CA GLU A 30 -2.50 -3.71 6.83
C GLU A 30 -1.40 -3.43 5.79
N ILE A 31 -1.77 -3.36 4.51
CA ILE A 31 -0.84 -3.14 3.40
C ILE A 31 -0.30 -1.70 3.34
N ASN A 32 -0.85 -0.79 4.14
CA ASN A 32 -0.48 0.63 4.13
C ASN A 32 0.76 0.95 4.95
N TYR A 33 1.20 0.03 5.80
CA TYR A 33 2.28 0.24 6.75
C TYR A 33 3.42 -0.76 6.47
N PRO A 34 4.17 -0.63 5.37
CA PRO A 34 5.30 -1.51 5.10
C PRO A 34 6.35 -1.35 6.21
N VAL A 35 6.69 -2.46 6.86
CA VAL A 35 7.73 -2.56 7.87
C VAL A 35 8.74 -3.60 7.41
N GLY A 36 10.02 -3.24 7.38
CA GLY A 36 11.07 -4.12 6.91
C GLY A 36 12.45 -3.50 7.06
N PRO A 37 13.51 -4.27 6.77
CA PRO A 37 14.88 -3.77 6.77
C PRO A 37 15.11 -2.81 5.61
N PHE A 38 16.25 -2.12 5.65
CA PHE A 38 16.70 -1.28 4.54
C PHE A 38 16.81 -2.09 3.24
N GLY A 39 16.11 -1.65 2.20
CA GLY A 39 16.04 -2.31 0.90
C GLY A 39 17.33 -2.18 0.09
N THR A 40 17.86 -3.32 -0.36
CA THR A 40 19.03 -3.38 -1.26
C THR A 40 18.61 -3.84 -2.65
N LYS A 41 19.50 -3.71 -3.64
CA LYS A 41 19.21 -4.18 -5.00
C LYS A 41 18.88 -5.67 -5.08
N GLU A 42 19.53 -6.50 -4.26
CA GLU A 42 19.29 -7.95 -4.19
C GLU A 42 18.06 -8.29 -3.33
N ASN A 43 17.81 -7.52 -2.28
CA ASN A 43 16.68 -7.69 -1.37
C ASN A 43 15.97 -6.34 -1.15
N PRO A 44 15.10 -5.91 -2.08
CA PRO A 44 14.44 -4.60 -2.02
C PRO A 44 13.36 -4.57 -0.94
N ALA A 45 13.06 -3.38 -0.44
CA ALA A 45 11.91 -3.14 0.42
C ALA A 45 10.62 -3.37 -0.38
N ILE A 46 9.82 -4.33 0.05
CA ILE A 46 8.58 -4.71 -0.62
C ILE A 46 7.44 -3.79 -0.17
N VAL A 47 6.81 -3.13 -1.13
CA VAL A 47 5.63 -2.30 -0.92
C VAL A 47 4.43 -2.96 -1.57
N LYS A 48 3.45 -3.36 -0.75
CA LYS A 48 2.20 -3.94 -1.24
C LYS A 48 1.31 -2.86 -1.85
N SER A 49 0.54 -3.20 -2.87
CA SER A 49 -0.40 -2.29 -3.53
C SER A 49 -1.64 -3.02 -4.03
N TYR A 50 -2.79 -2.34 -4.00
CA TYR A 50 -4.01 -2.85 -4.63
C TYR A 50 -4.01 -2.66 -6.17
N TYR A 51 -3.25 -1.66 -6.66
CA TYR A 51 -3.11 -1.26 -8.07
C TYR A 51 -1.67 -1.44 -8.60
N ASP A 52 -1.47 -1.28 -9.91
CA ASP A 52 -0.15 -1.46 -10.55
C ASP A 52 0.82 -0.27 -10.32
N LYS A 53 0.37 0.82 -9.72
CA LYS A 53 1.21 1.94 -9.27
C LYS A 53 0.73 2.48 -7.92
N ARG A 54 1.67 2.91 -7.05
CA ARG A 54 1.38 3.45 -5.71
C ARG A 54 2.35 4.59 -5.37
N ILE A 55 1.86 5.61 -4.68
CA ILE A 55 2.71 6.66 -4.10
C ILE A 55 3.41 6.12 -2.85
N VAL A 56 4.73 6.27 -2.78
CA VAL A 56 5.57 5.83 -1.67
C VAL A 56 6.42 7.02 -1.18
N GLY A 57 6.57 7.13 0.13
CA GLY A 57 7.45 8.10 0.77
C GLY A 57 8.60 7.39 1.48
N CYS A 58 9.84 7.73 1.13
CA CYS A 58 11.03 7.23 1.82
C CYS A 58 11.55 8.32 2.79
N PRO A 59 11.53 8.09 4.11
CA PRO A 59 12.13 8.99 5.11
C PRO A 59 13.62 8.73 5.34
N GLY A 60 14.23 7.80 4.60
CA GLY A 60 15.60 7.35 4.85
C GLY A 60 15.71 6.07 5.69
N GLY A 61 16.94 5.76 6.07
CA GLY A 61 17.31 4.66 6.96
C GLY A 61 17.54 5.14 8.41
N GLU A 62 18.34 4.39 9.17
CA GLU A 62 18.79 4.83 10.50
C GLU A 62 20.06 5.69 10.38
N GLU A 63 20.27 6.58 11.36
CA GLU A 63 21.48 7.40 11.49
C GLU A 63 21.80 8.30 10.28
N GLU A 64 22.90 8.04 9.57
CA GLU A 64 23.39 8.90 8.47
C GLU A 64 22.52 8.81 7.21
N ASP A 65 21.65 7.79 7.13
CA ASP A 65 20.75 7.58 6.00
C ASP A 65 19.37 8.24 6.19
N GLU A 66 19.12 8.93 7.32
CA GLU A 66 17.90 9.69 7.58
C GLU A 66 17.85 10.96 6.70
N HIS A 67 16.70 11.22 6.07
CA HIS A 67 16.52 12.40 5.22
C HIS A 67 15.06 12.86 5.14
N ASP A 68 14.83 14.08 4.64
CA ASP A 68 13.47 14.57 4.36
C ASP A 68 12.73 13.61 3.42
N VAL A 69 11.40 13.47 3.60
CA VAL A 69 10.63 12.46 2.87
C VAL A 69 10.69 12.69 1.36
N VAL A 70 11.23 11.70 0.64
CA VAL A 70 11.21 11.66 -0.82
C VAL A 70 9.98 10.90 -1.28
N TRP A 71 9.10 11.57 -2.01
CA TRP A 71 7.89 11.00 -2.57
C TRP A 71 8.10 10.58 -4.03
N PHE A 72 7.64 9.38 -4.39
CA PHE A 72 7.74 8.87 -5.75
C PHE A 72 6.58 7.93 -6.10
N TRP A 73 6.33 7.81 -7.41
CA TRP A 73 5.48 6.76 -7.96
C TRP A 73 6.30 5.48 -8.07
N LEU A 74 5.93 4.46 -7.29
CA LEU A 74 6.43 3.11 -7.45
C LEU A 74 5.49 2.35 -8.39
N LYS A 75 6.04 1.74 -9.43
CA LYS A 75 5.27 0.99 -10.43
C LYS A 75 5.59 -0.49 -10.36
N LYS A 76 4.64 -1.32 -10.78
CA LYS A 76 4.83 -2.75 -10.97
C LYS A 76 5.96 -3.00 -11.98
N ASP A 77 6.79 -4.00 -11.70
CA ASP A 77 7.91 -4.45 -12.54
C ASP A 77 9.03 -3.42 -12.79
N GLU A 78 8.94 -2.22 -12.20
CA GLU A 78 9.96 -1.16 -12.24
C GLU A 78 10.43 -0.83 -10.81
N PRO A 79 11.48 -1.49 -10.28
CA PRO A 79 12.06 -1.16 -8.99
C PRO A 79 12.56 0.29 -8.95
N HIS A 80 12.44 0.94 -7.78
CA HIS A 80 12.89 2.31 -7.57
C HIS A 80 14.04 2.36 -6.58
N GLU A 81 15.08 3.11 -6.88
CA GLU A 81 16.18 3.44 -5.96
C GLU A 81 15.97 4.87 -5.45
N CYS A 82 15.91 5.05 -4.14
CA CYS A 82 15.83 6.39 -3.54
C CYS A 82 17.09 7.19 -3.89
N PRO A 83 16.96 8.41 -4.44
CA PRO A 83 18.11 9.18 -4.89
C PRO A 83 18.97 9.75 -3.75
N VAL A 84 18.52 9.65 -2.49
CA VAL A 84 19.22 10.19 -1.32
C VAL A 84 19.93 9.10 -0.54
N CYS A 85 19.20 8.10 -0.01
CA CYS A 85 19.80 7.00 0.76
C CYS A 85 20.19 5.77 -0.09
N GLY A 86 19.77 5.68 -1.35
CA GLY A 86 20.06 4.49 -2.19
C GLY A 86 19.21 3.26 -1.87
N GLN A 87 18.17 3.38 -1.03
CA GLN A 87 17.27 2.28 -0.72
C GLN A 87 16.50 1.83 -1.96
N TYR A 88 16.44 0.51 -2.19
CA TYR A 88 15.67 -0.09 -3.28
C TYR A 88 14.27 -0.51 -2.83
N PHE A 89 13.27 -0.19 -3.64
CA PHE A 89 11.87 -0.51 -3.43
C PHE A 89 11.31 -1.32 -4.60
N LYS A 90 10.45 -2.29 -4.30
CA LYS A 90 9.72 -3.07 -5.31
C LYS A 90 8.26 -3.19 -4.94
N LEU A 91 7.39 -3.01 -5.93
CA LEU A 91 5.95 -3.13 -5.76
C LEU A 91 5.50 -4.60 -5.84
N GLU A 92 4.65 -5.02 -4.92
CA GLU A 92 3.91 -6.28 -4.97
C GLU A 92 2.41 -5.99 -5.05
N VAL A 93 1.76 -6.39 -6.15
CA VAL A 93 0.32 -6.22 -6.30
C VAL A 93 -0.41 -7.35 -5.58
N VAL A 94 -1.25 -6.99 -4.60
CA VAL A 94 -2.05 -7.94 -3.81
C VAL A 94 -3.56 -7.81 -4.08
N GLY A 95 -3.94 -6.90 -4.98
CA GLY A 95 -5.31 -6.70 -5.46
C GLY A 95 -5.47 -7.05 -6.94
N PRO A 96 -6.54 -6.53 -7.59
CA PRO A 96 -6.78 -6.71 -9.02
C PRO A 96 -5.71 -6.12 -9.94
N GLY A 97 -4.91 -5.15 -9.46
CA GLY A 97 -4.00 -4.38 -10.31
C GLY A 97 -4.73 -3.32 -11.15
N GLY A 98 -4.10 -2.87 -12.23
CA GLY A 98 -4.62 -1.82 -13.11
C GLY A 98 -4.21 -0.40 -12.70
N ASP A 99 -4.59 0.57 -13.53
CA ASP A 99 -4.34 2.00 -13.25
C ASP A 99 -5.31 2.50 -12.17
N PRO A 100 -4.82 3.09 -11.06
CA PRO A 100 -5.66 3.64 -10.00
C PRO A 100 -6.57 4.80 -10.45
N GLU A 101 -6.28 5.44 -11.59
CA GLU A 101 -7.15 6.48 -12.15
C GLU A 101 -8.33 5.89 -12.96
N GLY A 102 -8.33 4.57 -13.18
CA GLY A 102 -9.29 3.90 -14.04
C GLY A 102 -9.01 4.16 -15.53
N GLY A 103 -9.32 3.18 -16.38
CA GLY A 103 -9.45 3.47 -17.79
C GLY A 103 -10.63 4.40 -17.97
N HIS A 104 -10.38 5.70 -18.15
CA HIS A 104 -11.20 6.47 -19.06
C HIS A 104 -11.05 5.77 -20.41
N GLY A 105 -11.86 4.74 -20.63
CA GLY A 105 -12.08 4.25 -21.97
C GLY A 105 -12.47 5.48 -22.75
N ASP A 106 -11.65 5.80 -23.75
CA ASP A 106 -12.07 6.65 -24.84
C ASP A 106 -13.26 5.88 -25.46
N ASP A 107 -14.45 6.07 -24.89
CA ASP A 107 -15.69 5.70 -25.55
C ASP A 107 -15.76 6.65 -26.74
N ASP A 108 -15.13 6.21 -27.83
CA ASP A 108 -15.25 6.71 -29.20
C ASP A 108 -16.73 6.71 -29.55
N HIS A 109 -17.43 7.75 -29.11
CA HIS A 109 -18.71 8.17 -29.65
C HIS A 109 -18.46 8.80 -31.03
N HIS A 110 -18.18 7.93 -32.00
CA HIS A 110 -18.33 8.23 -33.43
C HIS A 110 -19.73 7.85 -33.91
#